data_AF-A0A947G2I8-F1
#
_entry.id   AF-A0A947G2I8-F1
#
_cell.length_a   1.000
_cell.length_b   1.000
_cell.length_c   1.000
_cell.angle_alpha   90.00
_cell.angle_beta   90.00
_cell.angle_gamma   90.00
#
_symmetry.space_group_name_H-M   'P 1'
#
loop_
_entity.id
_entity.type
_entity.pdbx_description
1 polymer ?
#
loop_
_entity_poly.entity_id
_entity_poly.type
_entity_poly.pdbx_seq_one_letter_code
_entity_poly.pdbx_strand_id
1 'polypeptide(L)'
;MTRRSFILVAVLIVMGSALLVVTGILAMVQADRAGMVSVRGRTQSRLIAWSAVQAITTELDRQRDEVLDGRMPRLDDWMTLYEADGRQGVVRLLPIGPGGETLVPEAARLDLNRADETTLVATGLIDEATAARIVRHRDEVLRRPFQSVAELLEVPGIDPEMLYGDLSEIDWGPALRGETLDLAERVSQRLTETTVRGLADIVTVYAFEPAVQRSGRLRININVPWSDELGRRIDGRFGQGSGEALRRIMESGTSFSDEGRIYGVLNQFDSQPQDWPDIIDALTAEDTGVHFGRIDINRAPVEVLRALPGVTPEQAEEIAETRGGLDGETLATVAWPAIEEILAPEQYETLGGRMTTRSWVYRVRLAAGEMSMDDDPETAPLVDPVVYEAVVDLVDPTARIAYLRELTLLPVAAALVAHADPVDDDDDPPLEDDPAPAPGADDPAPTTEDTVTGRDMPSSFATGGRELDSRADDPDPIDATATETRAPVTPASPDTPASPARRRVGRWQGGRSRRR
;
A
#
# COMPACT_ATOMS: atom_id res chain seq x y z
N MET A 1 15.85 16.92 78.58
CA MET A 1 16.27 16.03 77.47
C MET A 1 17.66 16.43 77.02
N THR A 2 18.59 15.50 77.04
CA THR A 2 20.02 15.73 76.88
C THR A 2 20.37 15.95 75.40
N ARG A 3 21.32 16.85 75.09
CA ARG A 3 21.79 17.14 73.71
C ARG A 3 22.07 15.88 72.86
N ARG A 4 22.44 14.77 73.51
CA ARG A 4 22.68 13.46 72.89
C ARG A 4 21.42 12.85 72.25
N SER A 5 20.25 13.02 72.85
CA SER A 5 18.98 12.51 72.28
C SER A 5 18.57 13.25 71.01
N PHE A 6 18.80 14.57 70.95
CA PHE A 6 18.53 15.37 69.76
C PHE A 6 19.47 15.02 68.60
N ILE A 7 20.76 14.82 68.89
CA ILE A 7 21.75 14.38 67.89
C ILE A 7 21.37 13.04 67.29
N LEU A 8 20.86 12.10 68.10
CA LEU A 8 20.47 10.77 67.63
C LEU A 8 19.27 10.82 66.67
N VAL A 9 18.26 11.64 66.99
CA VAL A 9 17.09 11.84 66.10
C VAL A 9 17.51 12.54 64.81
N ALA A 10 18.35 13.58 64.88
CA ALA A 10 18.83 14.29 63.69
C ALA A 10 19.65 13.38 62.76
N VAL A 11 20.53 12.53 63.30
CA VAL A 11 21.28 11.54 62.53
C VAL A 11 20.36 10.50 61.89
N LEU A 12 19.34 10.05 62.61
CA LEU A 12 18.39 9.06 62.08
C LEU A 12 17.55 9.64 60.95
N ILE A 13 17.14 10.92 61.04
CA ILE A 13 16.46 11.63 59.94
C ILE A 13 17.39 11.78 58.74
N VAL A 14 18.63 12.25 58.93
CA VAL A 14 19.59 12.40 57.83
C VAL A 14 19.90 11.06 57.17
N MET A 15 20.07 10.00 57.95
CA MET A 15 20.32 8.65 57.44
C MET A 15 19.10 8.08 56.71
N GLY A 16 17.89 8.32 57.23
CA GLY A 16 16.63 7.97 56.58
C GLY A 16 16.41 8.73 55.27
N SER A 17 16.68 10.03 55.24
CA SER A 17 16.63 10.84 54.02
C SER A 17 17.68 10.41 52.99
N ALA A 18 18.91 10.12 53.42
CA ALA A 18 19.95 9.61 52.54
C ALA A 18 19.57 8.24 51.95
N LEU A 19 18.98 7.35 52.76
CA LEU A 19 18.49 6.06 52.28
C LEU A 19 17.37 6.23 51.25
N LEU A 20 16.39 7.11 51.50
CA LEU A 20 15.32 7.40 50.55
C LEU A 20 15.85 7.97 49.22
N VAL A 21 16.82 8.87 49.26
CA VAL A 21 17.46 9.42 48.05
C VAL A 21 18.18 8.31 47.28
N VAL A 22 18.95 7.46 47.95
CA VAL A 22 19.64 6.34 47.30
C VAL A 22 18.64 5.35 46.70
N THR A 23 17.57 5.00 47.42
CA THR A 23 16.50 4.13 46.90
C THR A 23 15.80 4.77 45.69
N GLY A 24 15.52 6.08 45.74
CA GLY A 24 14.93 6.81 44.62
C GLY A 24 15.82 6.80 43.37
N ILE A 25 17.12 7.04 43.53
CA ILE A 25 18.09 6.98 42.42
C ILE A 25 18.17 5.56 41.84
N LEU A 26 18.19 4.51 42.69
CA LEU A 26 18.20 3.13 42.23
C LEU A 26 16.94 2.76 41.45
N ALA A 27 15.76 3.18 41.92
CA ALA A 27 14.50 2.97 41.21
C ALA A 27 14.48 3.70 39.86
N MET A 28 14.99 4.94 39.80
CA MET A 28 15.13 5.70 38.55
C MET A 28 16.07 5.01 37.56
N VAL A 29 17.25 4.55 38.01
CA VAL A 29 18.20 3.81 37.14
C VAL A 29 17.61 2.49 36.63
N GLN A 30 16.83 1.79 37.45
CA GLN A 30 16.14 0.58 37.03
C GLN A 30 15.06 0.89 35.99
N ALA A 31 14.29 1.97 36.19
CA ALA A 31 13.30 2.44 35.23
C ALA A 31 13.96 2.85 33.90
N ASP A 32 15.06 3.60 33.94
CA ASP A 32 15.82 4.00 32.75
C ASP A 32 16.37 2.79 32.00
N ARG A 33 16.90 1.79 32.72
CA ARG A 33 17.37 0.54 32.10
C ARG A 33 16.24 -0.23 31.45
N ALA A 34 15.10 -0.38 32.13
CA ALA A 34 13.93 -1.04 31.56
C ALA A 34 13.44 -0.31 30.30
N GLY A 35 13.38 1.03 30.34
CA GLY A 35 13.05 1.86 29.18
C GLY A 35 14.01 1.68 28.01
N MET A 36 15.33 1.70 28.27
CA MET A 36 16.34 1.49 27.22
C MET A 36 16.26 0.10 26.59
N VAL A 37 15.95 -0.95 27.37
CA VAL A 37 15.79 -2.31 26.84
C VAL A 37 14.59 -2.39 25.91
N SER A 38 13.42 -1.86 26.30
CA SER A 38 12.23 -1.86 25.44
C SER A 38 12.40 -0.99 24.19
N VAL A 39 13.09 0.15 24.29
CA VAL A 39 13.40 1.00 23.12
C VAL A 39 14.34 0.28 22.17
N ARG A 40 15.37 -0.40 22.69
CA ARG A 40 16.28 -1.23 21.89
C ARG A 40 15.53 -2.36 21.19
N GLY A 41 14.70 -3.11 21.92
CA GLY A 41 13.90 -4.21 21.39
C GLY A 41 13.03 -3.76 20.22
N ARG A 42 12.23 -2.70 20.40
CA ARG A 42 11.40 -2.15 19.31
C ARG A 42 12.19 -1.64 18.13
N THR A 43 13.35 -1.00 18.37
CA THR A 43 14.22 -0.53 17.28
C THR A 43 14.76 -1.71 16.49
N GLN A 44 15.16 -2.78 17.17
CA GLN A 44 15.61 -4.02 16.53
C GLN A 44 14.48 -4.67 15.72
N SER A 45 13.28 -4.80 16.29
CA SER A 45 12.09 -5.33 15.60
C SER A 45 11.73 -4.52 14.34
N ARG A 46 11.89 -3.19 14.36
CA ARG A 46 11.72 -2.34 13.17
C ARG A 46 12.78 -2.59 12.09
N LEU A 47 14.04 -2.80 12.48
CA LEU A 47 15.11 -3.14 11.55
C LEU A 47 14.88 -4.52 10.91
N ILE A 48 14.39 -5.49 11.71
CA ILE A 48 13.94 -6.81 11.24
C ILE A 48 12.80 -6.61 10.23
N ALA A 49 11.74 -5.88 10.58
CA ALA A 49 10.63 -5.59 9.69
C ALA A 49 11.08 -4.96 8.36
N TRP A 50 11.95 -3.96 8.41
CA TRP A 50 12.47 -3.31 7.21
C TRP A 50 13.24 -4.28 6.31
N SER A 51 14.11 -5.09 6.91
CA SER A 51 14.90 -6.10 6.20
C SER A 51 14.01 -7.17 5.58
N ALA A 52 12.93 -7.55 6.28
CA ALA A 52 11.91 -8.47 5.79
C ALA A 52 11.19 -7.94 4.54
N VAL A 53 10.75 -6.68 4.57
CA VAL A 53 10.08 -6.07 3.41
C VAL A 53 11.00 -6.05 2.20
N GLN A 54 12.30 -5.80 2.38
CA GLN A 54 13.28 -5.88 1.30
C GLN A 54 13.45 -7.31 0.76
N ALA A 55 13.48 -8.31 1.65
CA ALA A 55 13.57 -9.72 1.26
C ALA A 55 12.32 -10.16 0.49
N ILE A 56 11.12 -9.83 0.98
CA ILE A 56 9.85 -10.08 0.29
C ILE A 56 9.83 -9.40 -1.08
N THR A 57 10.26 -8.14 -1.16
CA THR A 57 10.34 -7.41 -2.43
C THR A 57 11.25 -8.13 -3.45
N THR A 58 12.39 -8.64 -2.97
CA THR A 58 13.35 -9.39 -3.81
C THR A 58 12.75 -10.72 -4.28
N GLU A 59 12.05 -11.42 -3.39
CA GLU A 59 11.44 -12.71 -3.70
C GLU A 59 10.28 -12.57 -4.70
N LEU A 60 9.45 -11.54 -4.57
CA LEU A 60 8.41 -11.22 -5.54
C LEU A 60 9.00 -10.81 -6.91
N ASP A 61 10.08 -10.02 -6.92
CA ASP A 61 10.78 -9.64 -8.18
C ASP A 61 11.37 -10.86 -8.90
N ARG A 62 11.89 -11.84 -8.15
CA ARG A 62 12.40 -13.13 -8.66
C ARG A 62 11.31 -13.96 -9.35
N GLN A 63 10.06 -13.81 -8.94
CA GLN A 63 8.90 -14.53 -9.48
C GLN A 63 8.13 -13.71 -10.54
N ARG A 64 8.72 -12.67 -11.15
CA ARG A 64 8.06 -11.84 -12.17
C ARG A 64 7.52 -12.64 -13.37
N ASP A 65 8.17 -13.72 -13.78
CA ASP A 65 7.68 -14.57 -14.88
C ASP A 65 6.36 -15.28 -14.51
N GLU A 66 6.18 -15.64 -13.23
CA GLU A 66 4.91 -16.17 -12.73
C GLU A 66 3.81 -15.12 -12.80
N VAL A 67 4.13 -13.86 -12.45
CA VAL A 67 3.20 -12.73 -12.55
C VAL A 67 2.79 -12.45 -13.99
N LEU A 68 3.74 -12.53 -14.93
CA LEU A 68 3.48 -12.38 -16.37
C LEU A 68 2.49 -13.42 -16.88
N ASP A 69 2.59 -14.65 -16.38
CA ASP A 69 1.67 -15.76 -16.66
C ASP A 69 0.32 -15.66 -15.93
N GLY A 70 0.09 -14.63 -15.11
CA GLY A 70 -1.11 -14.50 -14.27
C GLY A 70 -1.17 -15.46 -13.08
N ARG A 71 -0.05 -16.11 -12.77
CA ARG A 71 0.10 -16.97 -11.58
C ARG A 71 0.40 -16.11 -10.35
N MET A 72 0.05 -16.64 -9.17
CA MET A 72 0.28 -15.96 -7.91
C MET A 72 1.70 -16.28 -7.41
N PRO A 73 2.52 -15.27 -7.11
CA PRO A 73 3.79 -15.49 -6.42
C PRO A 73 3.57 -16.18 -5.08
N ARG A 74 4.56 -16.98 -4.66
CA ARG A 74 4.54 -17.69 -3.39
C ARG A 74 5.52 -17.07 -2.41
N LEU A 75 5.08 -16.89 -1.17
CA LEU A 75 5.91 -16.48 -0.06
C LEU A 75 5.81 -17.53 1.04
N ASP A 76 6.89 -17.72 1.78
CA ASP A 76 6.85 -18.52 3.00
C ASP A 76 6.11 -17.73 4.10
N ASP A 77 5.36 -18.43 4.94
CA ASP A 77 4.54 -17.82 6.00
C ASP A 77 5.39 -17.20 7.11
N TRP A 78 6.68 -17.55 7.17
CA TRP A 78 7.65 -16.97 8.08
C TRP A 78 9.06 -17.05 7.49
N MET A 79 9.97 -16.25 8.04
CA MET A 79 11.38 -16.31 7.69
C MET A 79 12.28 -15.85 8.84
N THR A 80 13.48 -16.43 8.92
CA THR A 80 14.56 -15.99 9.80
C THR A 80 15.51 -15.05 9.05
N LEU A 81 15.74 -13.85 9.59
CA LEU A 81 16.61 -12.85 8.96
C LEU A 81 18.05 -12.90 9.48
N TYR A 82 18.23 -13.28 10.74
CA TYR A 82 19.55 -13.50 11.33
C TYR A 82 19.46 -14.42 12.54
N GLU A 83 20.61 -15.00 12.85
CA GLU A 83 20.86 -15.79 14.06
C GLU A 83 22.13 -15.26 14.72
N ALA A 84 22.03 -14.74 15.95
CA ALA A 84 23.15 -14.17 16.68
C ALA A 84 22.91 -14.23 18.21
N ASP A 85 23.97 -14.48 18.98
CA ASP A 85 23.94 -14.40 20.46
C ASP A 85 22.82 -15.21 21.14
N GLY A 86 22.49 -16.39 20.61
CA GLY A 86 21.41 -17.24 21.13
C GLY A 86 19.99 -16.76 20.76
N ARG A 87 19.88 -15.71 19.95
CA ARG A 87 18.61 -15.16 19.47
C ARG A 87 18.50 -15.23 17.95
N GLN A 88 17.28 -15.25 17.47
CA GLN A 88 16.97 -15.14 16.05
C GLN A 88 15.96 -14.02 15.80
N GLY A 89 16.17 -13.28 14.71
CA GLY A 89 15.24 -12.28 14.21
C GLY A 89 14.27 -12.95 13.25
N VAL A 90 12.99 -13.01 13.63
CA VAL A 90 11.95 -13.75 12.91
C VAL A 90 10.87 -12.79 12.41
N VAL A 91 10.35 -13.12 11.24
CA VAL A 91 9.22 -12.45 10.63
C VAL A 91 8.14 -13.48 10.34
N ARG A 92 6.89 -13.14 10.61
CA ARG A 92 5.71 -13.94 10.27
C ARG A 92 4.76 -13.13 9.42
N LEU A 93 4.30 -13.70 8.31
CA LEU A 93 3.23 -13.12 7.54
C LEU A 93 1.90 -13.29 8.29
N LEU A 94 1.12 -12.23 8.31
CA LEU A 94 -0.19 -12.21 8.95
C LEU A 94 -1.27 -12.26 7.86
N PRO A 95 -2.34 -13.04 8.06
CA PRO A 95 -3.49 -13.04 7.18
C PRO A 95 -4.07 -11.63 7.01
N ILE A 96 -4.31 -11.26 5.76
CA ILE A 96 -4.86 -9.95 5.37
C ILE A 96 -6.01 -10.05 4.39
N GLY A 97 -6.13 -11.13 3.59
CA GLY A 97 -7.27 -11.30 2.70
C GLY A 97 -8.50 -11.93 3.37
N PRO A 98 -9.67 -11.86 2.71
CA PRO A 98 -10.93 -12.41 3.24
C PRO A 98 -10.90 -13.93 3.39
N GLY A 99 -10.12 -14.64 2.56
CA GLY A 99 -9.90 -16.10 2.67
C GLY A 99 -8.76 -16.48 3.62
N GLY A 100 -8.13 -15.50 4.28
CA GLY A 100 -6.97 -15.72 5.16
C GLY A 100 -5.62 -15.67 4.45
N GLU A 101 -5.59 -15.15 3.22
CA GLU A 101 -4.37 -15.01 2.43
C GLU A 101 -3.38 -14.08 3.11
N THR A 102 -2.10 -14.45 3.09
CA THR A 102 -0.97 -13.66 3.62
C THR A 102 -0.39 -12.70 2.59
N LEU A 103 -0.68 -12.94 1.31
CA LEU A 103 -0.31 -12.11 0.17
C LEU A 103 -1.59 -11.78 -0.62
N VAL A 104 -1.93 -10.50 -0.76
CA VAL A 104 -3.15 -10.09 -1.47
C VAL A 104 -2.82 -9.30 -2.74
N PRO A 105 -3.32 -9.71 -3.92
CA PRO A 105 -3.19 -8.93 -5.15
C PRO A 105 -4.06 -7.68 -5.11
N GLU A 106 -3.48 -6.50 -5.35
CA GLU A 106 -4.24 -5.24 -5.36
C GLU A 106 -5.17 -5.13 -6.58
N ALA A 107 -4.86 -5.82 -7.67
CA ALA A 107 -5.74 -5.85 -8.85
C ALA A 107 -7.03 -6.65 -8.59
N ALA A 108 -7.11 -7.47 -7.54
CA ALA A 108 -8.35 -8.13 -7.14
C ALA A 108 -9.35 -7.20 -6.45
N ARG A 109 -8.99 -5.91 -6.28
CA ARG A 109 -9.77 -4.90 -5.57
C ARG A 109 -10.14 -3.75 -6.50
N LEU A 110 -11.18 -3.02 -6.13
CA LEU A 110 -11.68 -1.87 -6.84
C LEU A 110 -10.80 -0.63 -6.62
N ASP A 111 -10.40 0.06 -7.69
CA ASP A 111 -9.66 1.33 -7.62
C ASP A 111 -10.56 2.46 -7.10
N LEU A 112 -10.39 2.83 -5.84
CA LEU A 112 -11.14 3.91 -5.20
C LEU A 112 -10.98 5.27 -5.92
N ASN A 113 -9.85 5.49 -6.59
CA ASN A 113 -9.58 6.73 -7.30
C ASN A 113 -10.26 6.80 -8.67
N ARG A 114 -10.82 5.70 -9.16
CA ARG A 114 -11.56 5.62 -10.43
C ARG A 114 -13.00 5.17 -10.29
N ALA A 115 -13.35 4.54 -9.18
CA ALA A 115 -14.70 4.11 -8.91
C ALA A 115 -15.64 5.32 -8.88
N ASP A 116 -16.78 5.20 -9.56
CA ASP A 116 -17.90 6.11 -9.41
C ASP A 116 -18.89 5.59 -8.37
N GLU A 117 -19.93 6.39 -8.09
CA GLU A 117 -20.94 6.05 -7.10
C GLU A 117 -21.64 4.73 -7.44
N THR A 118 -21.97 4.52 -8.73
CA THR A 118 -22.65 3.31 -9.20
C THR A 118 -21.81 2.05 -8.97
N THR A 119 -20.51 2.14 -9.25
CA THR A 119 -19.55 1.06 -9.08
C THR A 119 -19.37 0.71 -7.61
N LEU A 120 -19.32 1.72 -6.74
CA LEU A 120 -19.18 1.52 -5.30
C LEU A 120 -20.45 0.90 -4.69
N VAL A 121 -21.64 1.35 -5.08
CA VAL A 121 -22.92 0.77 -4.62
C VAL A 121 -23.08 -0.67 -5.09
N ALA A 122 -22.64 -0.99 -6.32
CA ALA A 122 -22.73 -2.34 -6.87
C ALA A 122 -21.96 -3.40 -6.04
N THR A 123 -21.00 -2.98 -5.21
CA THR A 123 -20.32 -3.89 -4.28
C THR A 123 -21.26 -4.51 -3.24
N GLY A 124 -22.38 -3.84 -2.94
CA GLY A 124 -23.34 -4.26 -1.93
C GLY A 124 -22.92 -3.99 -0.48
N LEU A 125 -21.72 -3.42 -0.24
CA LEU A 125 -21.24 -3.12 1.11
C LEU A 125 -21.67 -1.75 1.63
N ILE A 126 -21.95 -0.81 0.73
CA ILE A 126 -22.32 0.56 1.08
C ILE A 126 -23.53 1.03 0.28
N ASP A 127 -24.28 1.95 0.89
CA ASP A 127 -25.42 2.58 0.26
C ASP A 127 -25.02 3.74 -0.66
N GLU A 128 -25.99 4.23 -1.44
CA GLU A 128 -25.82 5.35 -2.36
C GLU A 128 -25.36 6.63 -1.64
N ALA A 129 -25.88 6.88 -0.43
CA ALA A 129 -25.50 8.03 0.36
C ALA A 129 -24.00 7.98 0.75
N THR A 130 -23.48 6.82 1.14
CA THR A 130 -22.07 6.65 1.52
C THR A 130 -21.16 6.70 0.31
N ALA A 131 -21.55 6.06 -0.80
CA ALA A 131 -20.81 6.14 -2.07
C ALA A 131 -20.66 7.61 -2.55
N ALA A 132 -21.75 8.38 -2.51
CA ALA A 132 -21.74 9.80 -2.86
C ALA A 132 -20.83 10.62 -1.91
N ARG A 133 -20.82 10.31 -0.60
CA ARG A 133 -19.90 10.97 0.35
C ARG A 133 -18.44 10.68 0.01
N ILE A 134 -18.09 9.44 -0.34
CA ILE A 134 -16.73 9.05 -0.73
C ILE A 134 -16.28 9.80 -1.98
N VAL A 135 -17.09 9.77 -3.04
CA VAL A 135 -16.77 10.42 -4.33
C VAL A 135 -16.65 11.93 -4.17
N ARG A 136 -17.59 12.56 -3.46
CA ARG A 136 -17.53 14.00 -3.14
C ARG A 136 -16.29 14.33 -2.32
N HIS A 137 -15.94 13.51 -1.33
CA HIS A 137 -14.74 13.74 -0.51
C HIS A 137 -13.47 13.70 -1.36
N ARG A 138 -13.35 12.73 -2.28
CA ARG A 138 -12.24 12.64 -3.24
C ARG A 138 -12.14 13.90 -4.11
N ASP A 139 -13.24 14.26 -4.75
CA ASP A 139 -13.22 15.23 -5.85
C ASP A 139 -13.28 16.70 -5.37
N GLU A 140 -14.01 16.96 -4.29
CA GLU A 140 -14.27 18.33 -3.81
C GLU A 140 -13.46 18.71 -2.57
N VAL A 141 -13.27 17.77 -1.63
CA VAL A 141 -12.61 18.01 -0.34
C VAL A 141 -11.10 17.82 -0.47
N LEU A 142 -10.66 16.61 -0.83
CA LEU A 142 -9.23 16.31 -1.04
C LEU A 142 -8.69 17.03 -2.28
N ARG A 143 -9.49 17.08 -3.36
CA ARG A 143 -9.07 17.59 -4.68
C ARG A 143 -7.79 16.91 -5.20
N ARG A 144 -7.59 15.68 -4.77
CA ARG A 144 -6.51 14.78 -5.15
C ARG A 144 -6.99 13.34 -4.99
N PRO A 145 -6.35 12.40 -5.68
CA PRO A 145 -6.56 10.98 -5.37
C PRO A 145 -6.26 10.67 -3.91
N PHE A 146 -6.98 9.69 -3.37
CA PHE A 146 -6.64 9.04 -2.12
C PHE A 146 -5.24 8.43 -2.22
N GLN A 147 -4.43 8.64 -1.18
CA GLN A 147 -3.06 8.10 -1.06
C GLN A 147 -3.01 6.80 -0.27
N SER A 148 -4.03 6.54 0.53
CA SER A 148 -4.20 5.28 1.24
C SER A 148 -5.68 4.99 1.46
N VAL A 149 -6.02 3.72 1.60
CA VAL A 149 -7.38 3.29 1.96
C VAL A 149 -7.79 3.83 3.34
N ALA A 150 -6.83 4.10 4.23
CA ALA A 150 -7.11 4.64 5.57
C ALA A 150 -7.63 6.09 5.55
N GLU A 151 -7.43 6.85 4.46
CA GLU A 151 -8.02 8.17 4.29
C GLU A 151 -9.56 8.11 4.20
N LEU A 152 -10.15 6.92 4.00
CA LEU A 152 -11.60 6.75 4.10
C LEU A 152 -12.14 7.08 5.50
N LEU A 153 -11.34 6.98 6.56
CA LEU A 153 -11.74 7.40 7.91
C LEU A 153 -11.94 8.93 8.04
N GLU A 154 -11.44 9.72 7.09
CA GLU A 154 -11.69 11.16 7.02
C GLU A 154 -13.03 11.49 6.33
N VAL A 155 -13.67 10.49 5.70
CA VAL A 155 -14.98 10.64 5.08
C VAL A 155 -16.05 10.58 6.18
N PRO A 156 -16.90 11.60 6.32
CA PRO A 156 -17.95 11.59 7.35
C PRO A 156 -18.85 10.36 7.24
N GLY A 157 -19.07 9.69 8.38
CA GLY A 157 -19.91 8.48 8.47
C GLY A 157 -19.23 7.20 7.99
N ILE A 158 -17.91 7.18 7.81
CA ILE A 158 -17.12 5.94 7.72
C ILE A 158 -16.36 5.78 9.04
N ASP A 159 -16.67 4.71 9.75
CA ASP A 159 -16.01 4.36 11.01
C ASP A 159 -15.00 3.21 10.81
N PRO A 160 -14.19 2.87 11.83
CA PRO A 160 -13.24 1.77 11.75
C PRO A 160 -13.86 0.40 11.45
N GLU A 161 -15.09 0.13 11.90
CA GLU A 161 -15.78 -1.15 11.66
C GLU A 161 -16.21 -1.27 10.20
N MET A 162 -16.72 -0.21 9.59
CA MET A 162 -17.02 -0.18 8.16
C MET A 162 -15.75 -0.34 7.31
N LEU A 163 -14.63 0.24 7.74
CA LEU A 163 -13.38 0.16 6.98
C LEU A 163 -12.70 -1.21 7.10
N TYR A 164 -12.57 -1.72 8.32
CA TYR A 164 -11.75 -2.89 8.60
C TYR A 164 -12.55 -4.16 8.93
N GLY A 165 -13.86 -4.05 9.14
CA GLY A 165 -14.72 -5.11 9.65
C GLY A 165 -14.70 -5.20 11.18
N ASP A 166 -15.06 -6.37 11.70
CA ASP A 166 -15.02 -6.64 13.14
C ASP A 166 -13.62 -6.38 13.70
N LEU A 167 -13.51 -5.40 14.60
CA LEU A 167 -12.24 -4.94 15.13
C LEU A 167 -11.54 -6.00 15.99
N SER A 168 -12.27 -7.01 16.49
CA SER A 168 -11.68 -8.14 17.19
C SER A 168 -10.84 -9.03 16.26
N GLU A 169 -11.13 -9.04 14.96
CA GLU A 169 -10.34 -9.79 13.96
C GLU A 169 -9.02 -9.12 13.59
N ILE A 170 -8.87 -7.84 13.95
CA ILE A 170 -7.63 -7.07 13.80
C ILE A 170 -6.73 -7.27 15.03
N ASP A 171 -7.17 -7.99 16.07
CA ASP A 171 -6.31 -8.35 17.19
C ASP A 171 -5.32 -9.46 16.80
N TRP A 172 -4.09 -9.05 16.50
CA TRP A 172 -2.96 -9.97 16.29
C TRP A 172 -2.23 -10.32 17.59
N GLY A 173 -2.66 -9.84 18.76
CA GLY A 173 -2.07 -10.16 20.06
C GLY A 173 -1.86 -11.67 20.27
N PRO A 174 -2.86 -12.53 20.01
CA PRO A 174 -2.70 -13.98 20.10
C PRO A 174 -1.61 -14.54 19.18
N ALA A 175 -1.47 -14.03 17.95
CA ALA A 175 -0.44 -14.47 17.00
C ALA A 175 0.96 -14.04 17.44
N LEU A 176 1.08 -12.87 18.04
CA LEU A 176 2.33 -12.37 18.58
C LEU A 176 2.79 -13.11 19.85
N ARG A 177 1.83 -13.58 20.66
CA ARG A 177 2.09 -14.35 21.89
C ARG A 177 2.24 -15.86 21.64
N GLY A 178 2.13 -16.34 20.40
CA GLY A 178 2.17 -17.76 20.11
C GLY A 178 0.95 -18.53 20.65
N GLU A 179 -0.14 -17.82 20.91
CA GLU A 179 -1.39 -18.35 21.49
C GLU A 179 -2.40 -18.77 20.41
N THR A 180 -2.15 -18.45 19.14
CA THR A 180 -3.04 -18.88 18.05
C THR A 180 -2.64 -20.26 17.54
N LEU A 181 -3.68 -21.08 17.43
CA LEU A 181 -3.70 -22.36 16.73
C LEU A 181 -3.15 -22.19 15.30
N ASP A 182 -2.48 -23.24 14.83
CA ASP A 182 -1.98 -23.52 13.49
C ASP A 182 -2.56 -22.58 12.40
N LEU A 183 -1.69 -21.99 11.57
CA LEU A 183 -2.07 -21.27 10.36
C LEU A 183 -3.12 -22.06 9.54
N ALA A 184 -2.99 -23.39 9.49
CA ALA A 184 -3.94 -24.28 8.85
C ALA A 184 -5.31 -24.33 9.56
N GLU A 185 -5.41 -24.13 10.87
CA GLU A 185 -6.70 -24.03 11.57
C GLU A 185 -7.39 -22.69 11.30
N ARG A 186 -6.62 -21.59 11.21
CA ARG A 186 -7.14 -20.27 10.79
C ARG A 186 -7.56 -20.26 9.33
N VAL A 187 -6.78 -20.91 8.46
CA VAL A 187 -7.11 -21.10 7.05
C VAL A 187 -8.33 -22.02 6.94
N SER A 188 -8.40 -23.12 7.69
CA SER A 188 -9.56 -24.04 7.70
C SER A 188 -10.84 -23.37 8.19
N GLN A 189 -10.78 -22.54 9.24
CA GLN A 189 -11.94 -21.74 9.68
C GLN A 189 -12.40 -20.74 8.60
N ARG A 190 -11.47 -20.14 7.84
CA ARG A 190 -11.78 -19.18 6.77
C ARG A 190 -12.13 -19.80 5.41
N LEU A 191 -11.68 -21.03 5.16
CA LEU A 191 -12.04 -21.80 3.97
C LEU A 191 -13.52 -22.22 3.97
N THR A 192 -14.23 -22.04 5.08
CA THR A 192 -15.65 -22.39 5.18
C THR A 192 -16.53 -21.29 4.56
N GLU A 193 -16.16 -20.01 4.67
CA GLU A 193 -16.82 -18.88 4.00
C GLU A 193 -15.77 -17.76 3.72
N THR A 194 -15.48 -17.47 2.45
CA THR A 194 -14.66 -16.31 2.05
C THR A 194 -15.50 -15.04 2.21
N THR A 195 -15.55 -14.50 3.42
CA THR A 195 -16.41 -13.35 3.73
C THR A 195 -15.60 -12.06 3.75
N VAL A 196 -16.02 -11.09 2.94
CA VAL A 196 -15.51 -9.72 2.99
C VAL A 196 -15.85 -9.09 4.33
N ARG A 197 -14.84 -8.57 5.04
CA ARG A 197 -15.03 -8.04 6.40
C ARG A 197 -15.41 -6.56 6.41
N GLY A 198 -14.79 -5.79 5.53
CA GLY A 198 -14.99 -4.35 5.43
C GLY A 198 -14.43 -3.80 4.12
N LEU A 199 -14.54 -2.49 3.95
CA LEU A 199 -14.12 -1.81 2.71
C LEU A 199 -12.65 -2.10 2.34
N ALA A 200 -11.75 -2.25 3.31
CA ALA A 200 -10.34 -2.51 3.06
C ALA A 200 -10.05 -3.86 2.35
N ASP A 201 -11.01 -4.79 2.35
CA ASP A 201 -10.88 -6.06 1.62
C ASP A 201 -11.21 -5.91 0.13
N ILE A 202 -12.07 -4.95 -0.23
CA ILE A 202 -12.58 -4.78 -1.60
C ILE A 202 -12.06 -3.55 -2.33
N VAL A 203 -11.56 -2.52 -1.63
CA VAL A 203 -11.03 -1.30 -2.27
C VAL A 203 -9.52 -1.18 -2.16
N THR A 204 -8.93 -0.50 -3.13
CA THR A 204 -7.51 -0.15 -3.15
C THR A 204 -7.28 1.21 -3.79
N VAL A 205 -6.09 1.77 -3.58
CA VAL A 205 -5.54 2.90 -4.35
C VAL A 205 -4.36 2.48 -5.24
N TYR A 206 -4.08 1.17 -5.30
CA TYR A 206 -2.92 0.56 -5.94
C TYR A 206 -3.30 -0.41 -7.08
N ALA A 207 -4.40 -0.15 -7.79
CA ALA A 207 -4.84 -0.95 -8.93
C ALA A 207 -4.26 -0.40 -10.24
N PHE A 208 -3.06 -0.86 -10.58
CA PHE A 208 -2.42 -0.54 -11.87
C PHE A 208 -1.50 -1.67 -12.34
N GLU A 209 -1.33 -1.81 -13.65
CA GLU A 209 -0.50 -2.82 -14.28
C GLU A 209 0.22 -2.28 -15.53
N PRO A 210 1.39 -2.80 -15.91
CA PRO A 210 2.05 -2.40 -17.14
C PRO A 210 1.31 -2.96 -18.37
N ALA A 211 1.29 -2.18 -19.46
CA ALA A 211 0.74 -2.59 -20.75
C ALA A 211 1.70 -3.56 -21.48
N VAL A 212 1.97 -4.71 -20.86
CA VAL A 212 2.86 -5.77 -21.37
C VAL A 212 2.07 -7.02 -21.71
N GLN A 213 2.51 -7.72 -22.74
CA GLN A 213 2.06 -9.05 -23.12
C GLN A 213 2.53 -10.09 -22.10
N ARG A 214 1.96 -11.28 -22.12
CA ARG A 214 2.47 -12.45 -21.39
C ARG A 214 3.93 -12.76 -21.72
N SER A 215 4.35 -12.47 -22.97
CA SER A 215 5.75 -12.61 -23.41
C SER A 215 6.72 -11.59 -22.79
N GLY A 216 6.24 -10.64 -21.99
CA GLY A 216 7.03 -9.52 -21.44
C GLY A 216 7.26 -8.36 -22.43
N ARG A 217 6.83 -8.49 -23.69
CA ARG A 217 6.90 -7.40 -24.68
C ARG A 217 5.83 -6.34 -24.39
N LEU A 218 6.08 -5.09 -24.78
CA LEU A 218 5.05 -4.06 -24.75
C LEU A 218 3.90 -4.41 -25.70
N ARG A 219 2.66 -4.17 -25.25
CA ARG A 219 1.47 -4.27 -26.10
C ARG A 219 1.55 -3.28 -27.27
N ILE A 220 0.91 -3.64 -28.36
CA ILE A 220 0.84 -2.81 -29.56
C ILE A 220 -0.35 -1.86 -29.40
N ASN A 221 -0.07 -0.59 -29.17
CA ASN A 221 -1.11 0.44 -29.15
C ASN A 221 -1.67 0.65 -30.56
N ILE A 222 -2.98 0.45 -30.72
CA ILE A 222 -3.73 0.65 -31.96
C ILE A 222 -4.61 1.92 -31.94
N ASN A 223 -4.65 2.64 -30.82
CA ASN A 223 -5.23 3.98 -30.68
C ASN A 223 -4.28 5.07 -31.21
N VAL A 224 -3.76 4.84 -32.41
CA VAL A 224 -2.83 5.76 -33.08
C VAL A 224 -3.21 5.82 -34.55
N PRO A 225 -2.93 6.92 -35.27
CA PRO A 225 -3.11 6.95 -36.71
C PRO A 225 -2.35 5.82 -37.41
N TRP A 226 -2.91 5.31 -38.50
CA TRP A 226 -2.26 4.26 -39.28
C TRP A 226 -0.85 4.68 -39.72
N SER A 227 0.09 3.73 -39.68
CA SER A 227 1.44 3.88 -40.22
C SER A 227 1.96 2.52 -40.72
N ASP A 228 2.86 2.55 -41.69
CA ASP A 228 3.50 1.32 -42.19
C ASP A 228 4.28 0.58 -41.09
N GLU A 229 4.78 1.31 -40.09
CA GLU A 229 5.44 0.72 -38.92
C GLU A 229 4.45 -0.04 -38.03
N LEU A 230 3.26 0.51 -37.79
CA LEU A 230 2.20 -0.21 -37.09
C LEU A 230 1.84 -1.49 -37.86
N GLY A 231 1.68 -1.39 -39.19
CA GLY A 231 1.43 -2.55 -40.05
C GLY A 231 2.49 -3.63 -39.90
N ARG A 232 3.78 -3.27 -39.96
CA ARG A 232 4.89 -4.23 -39.76
C ARG A 232 4.88 -4.88 -38.37
N ARG A 233 4.57 -4.13 -37.31
CA ARG A 233 4.47 -4.68 -35.95
C ARG A 233 3.33 -5.70 -35.85
N ILE A 234 2.19 -5.42 -36.47
CA ILE A 234 1.03 -6.31 -36.51
C ILE A 234 1.35 -7.57 -37.34
N ASP A 235 1.93 -7.42 -38.54
CA ASP A 235 2.35 -8.55 -39.37
C ASP A 235 3.39 -9.43 -38.65
N GLY A 236 4.30 -8.80 -37.90
CA GLY A 236 5.29 -9.50 -37.09
C GLY A 236 4.69 -10.30 -35.92
N ARG A 237 3.49 -9.94 -35.43
CA ARG A 237 2.82 -10.63 -34.32
C ARG A 237 1.80 -11.68 -34.79
N PHE A 238 1.06 -11.38 -35.86
CA PHE A 238 -0.09 -12.17 -36.30
C PHE A 238 0.10 -12.78 -37.70
N GLY A 239 1.27 -12.63 -38.31
CA GLY A 239 1.56 -13.15 -39.64
C GLY A 239 1.28 -12.14 -40.77
N GLN A 240 1.82 -12.44 -41.95
CA GLN A 240 1.75 -11.56 -43.11
C GLN A 240 0.30 -11.30 -43.55
N GLY A 241 -0.06 -10.02 -43.72
CA GLY A 241 -1.37 -9.58 -44.20
C GLY A 241 -2.32 -9.11 -43.08
N SER A 242 -1.98 -9.35 -41.82
CA SER A 242 -2.73 -8.87 -40.66
C SER A 242 -2.65 -7.35 -40.51
N GLY A 243 -1.52 -6.74 -40.87
CA GLY A 243 -1.38 -5.29 -40.93
C GLY A 243 -2.35 -4.68 -41.94
N GLU A 244 -2.44 -5.26 -43.13
CA GLU A 244 -3.38 -4.82 -44.17
C GLU A 244 -4.85 -4.98 -43.74
N ALA A 245 -5.17 -6.02 -42.97
CA ALA A 245 -6.49 -6.19 -42.38
C ALA A 245 -6.81 -5.06 -41.37
N LEU A 246 -5.88 -4.75 -40.46
CA LEU A 246 -6.05 -3.65 -39.52
C LEU A 246 -6.19 -2.30 -40.23
N ARG A 247 -5.40 -2.06 -41.29
CA ARG A 247 -5.49 -0.84 -42.09
C ARG A 247 -6.91 -0.62 -42.62
N ARG A 248 -7.51 -1.65 -43.22
CA ARG A 248 -8.89 -1.59 -43.75
C ARG A 248 -9.92 -1.32 -42.66
N ILE A 249 -9.73 -1.84 -41.46
CA ILE A 249 -10.61 -1.59 -40.30
C ILE A 249 -10.51 -0.12 -39.85
N MET A 250 -9.30 0.43 -39.81
CA MET A 250 -9.11 1.84 -39.43
C MET A 250 -9.63 2.80 -40.52
N GLU A 251 -9.40 2.48 -41.80
CA GLU A 251 -9.88 3.28 -42.94
C GLU A 251 -11.41 3.24 -43.11
N SER A 252 -12.09 2.21 -42.59
CA SER A 252 -13.56 2.16 -42.56
C SER A 252 -14.18 3.13 -41.54
N GLY A 253 -13.35 3.86 -40.79
CA GLY A 253 -13.78 4.82 -39.77
C GLY A 253 -13.77 4.30 -38.35
N THR A 254 -13.27 3.08 -38.11
CA THR A 254 -13.16 2.52 -36.76
C THR A 254 -12.00 3.18 -36.00
N SER A 255 -12.30 3.87 -34.89
CA SER A 255 -11.31 4.41 -33.96
C SER A 255 -11.27 3.61 -32.66
N PHE A 256 -10.08 3.21 -32.21
CA PHE A 256 -9.88 2.47 -30.96
C PHE A 256 -9.65 3.42 -29.77
N SER A 257 -10.63 4.24 -29.41
CA SER A 257 -10.47 5.19 -28.30
C SER A 257 -10.50 4.54 -26.91
N ASP A 258 -11.04 3.32 -26.82
CA ASP A 258 -11.15 2.52 -25.61
C ASP A 258 -10.90 1.04 -25.97
N GLU A 259 -10.41 0.25 -25.01
CA GLU A 259 -10.09 -1.16 -25.25
C GLU A 259 -11.31 -2.04 -25.48
N GLY A 260 -12.48 -1.66 -24.95
CA GLY A 260 -13.76 -2.27 -25.29
C GLY A 260 -14.01 -2.33 -26.79
N ARG A 261 -13.52 -1.34 -27.55
CA ARG A 261 -13.66 -1.32 -29.01
C ARG A 261 -12.90 -2.46 -29.70
N ILE A 262 -11.84 -2.99 -29.10
CA ILE A 262 -11.13 -4.17 -29.61
C ILE A 262 -12.09 -5.36 -29.65
N TYR A 263 -12.83 -5.59 -28.57
CA TYR A 263 -13.83 -6.64 -28.46
C TYR A 263 -15.02 -6.39 -29.39
N GLY A 264 -15.48 -5.14 -29.50
CA GLY A 264 -16.54 -4.78 -30.46
C GLY A 264 -16.16 -5.10 -31.91
N VAL A 265 -14.90 -4.94 -32.28
CA VAL A 265 -14.39 -5.35 -33.61
C VAL A 265 -14.33 -6.87 -33.73
N LEU A 266 -13.85 -7.60 -32.72
CA LEU A 266 -13.83 -9.07 -32.74
C LEU A 266 -15.24 -9.65 -32.93
N ASN A 267 -16.23 -9.11 -32.22
CA ASN A 267 -17.63 -9.48 -32.35
C ASN A 267 -18.19 -9.15 -33.73
N GLN A 268 -17.87 -7.98 -34.29
CA GLN A 268 -18.31 -7.58 -35.64
C GLN A 268 -17.82 -8.56 -36.73
N PHE A 269 -16.70 -9.24 -36.51
CA PHE A 269 -16.14 -10.24 -37.43
C PHE A 269 -16.53 -11.68 -37.05
N ASP A 270 -17.51 -11.87 -36.17
CA ASP A 270 -17.97 -13.18 -35.70
C ASP A 270 -16.83 -14.06 -35.14
N SER A 271 -15.82 -13.44 -34.52
CA SER A 271 -14.71 -14.16 -33.88
C SER A 271 -15.19 -14.85 -32.61
N GLN A 272 -14.99 -16.16 -32.51
CA GLN A 272 -15.39 -16.91 -31.31
C GLN A 272 -14.47 -16.59 -30.12
N PRO A 273 -14.96 -16.63 -28.87
CA PRO A 273 -14.17 -16.30 -27.68
C PRO A 273 -12.85 -17.08 -27.55
N GLN A 274 -12.81 -18.34 -28.00
CA GLN A 274 -11.58 -19.15 -28.00
C GLN A 274 -10.45 -18.57 -28.86
N ASP A 275 -10.75 -17.70 -29.84
CA ASP A 275 -9.78 -17.12 -30.76
C ASP A 275 -9.26 -15.73 -30.29
N TRP A 276 -9.87 -15.18 -29.24
CA TRP A 276 -9.52 -13.86 -28.70
C TRP A 276 -8.17 -13.78 -27.96
N PRO A 277 -7.70 -14.79 -27.20
CA PRO A 277 -6.57 -14.66 -26.27
C PRO A 277 -5.32 -14.03 -26.87
N ASP A 278 -4.93 -14.47 -28.07
CA ASP A 278 -3.74 -13.96 -28.76
C ASP A 278 -3.84 -12.48 -29.13
N ILE A 279 -5.05 -12.03 -29.49
CA ILE A 279 -5.31 -10.66 -29.93
C ILE A 279 -5.34 -9.72 -28.72
N ILE A 280 -6.07 -10.11 -27.67
CA ILE A 280 -6.25 -9.29 -26.46
C ILE A 280 -4.98 -9.22 -25.59
N ASP A 281 -4.13 -10.25 -25.62
CA ASP A 281 -2.81 -10.18 -24.98
C ASP A 281 -1.90 -9.17 -25.69
N ALA A 282 -1.98 -9.11 -27.02
CA ALA A 282 -1.03 -8.38 -27.85
C ALA A 282 -1.36 -6.90 -28.07
N LEU A 283 -2.64 -6.54 -28.10
CA LEU A 283 -3.12 -5.21 -28.47
C LEU A 283 -3.54 -4.39 -27.26
N THR A 284 -3.52 -3.07 -27.40
CA THR A 284 -4.09 -2.14 -26.42
C THR A 284 -4.57 -0.86 -27.11
N ALA A 285 -5.51 -0.16 -26.49
CA ALA A 285 -5.95 1.17 -26.89
C ALA A 285 -5.41 2.29 -25.97
N GLU A 286 -4.67 1.95 -24.91
CA GLU A 286 -4.10 2.93 -23.99
C GLU A 286 -2.71 3.42 -24.43
N ASP A 287 -2.44 4.70 -24.18
CA ASP A 287 -1.21 5.39 -24.58
C ASP A 287 -0.16 5.48 -23.47
N THR A 288 -0.56 5.29 -22.21
CA THR A 288 0.25 5.59 -21.02
C THR A 288 1.26 4.50 -20.65
N GLY A 289 1.19 3.33 -21.31
CA GLY A 289 2.02 2.16 -20.97
C GLY A 289 1.66 1.49 -19.64
N VAL A 290 0.65 2.01 -18.92
CA VAL A 290 0.15 1.50 -17.64
C VAL A 290 -1.37 1.54 -17.67
N HIS A 291 -2.01 0.39 -17.46
CA HIS A 291 -3.43 0.31 -17.24
C HIS A 291 -3.77 0.56 -15.79
N PHE A 292 -4.94 1.12 -15.54
CA PHE A 292 -5.39 1.38 -14.18
C PHE A 292 -6.81 0.91 -13.95
N GLY A 293 -7.10 0.51 -12.71
CA GLY A 293 -8.43 0.12 -12.27
C GLY A 293 -8.99 -1.12 -12.98
N ARG A 294 -8.13 -1.96 -13.55
CA ARG A 294 -8.51 -3.28 -14.03
C ARG A 294 -8.60 -4.26 -12.88
N ILE A 295 -9.58 -5.15 -12.96
CA ILE A 295 -9.92 -6.12 -11.93
C ILE A 295 -9.38 -7.50 -12.33
N ASP A 296 -8.56 -8.10 -11.47
CA ASP A 296 -8.11 -9.49 -11.59
C ASP A 296 -9.27 -10.44 -11.28
N ILE A 297 -9.96 -10.89 -12.33
CA ILE A 297 -11.16 -11.74 -12.22
C ILE A 297 -10.87 -13.12 -11.60
N ASN A 298 -9.60 -13.56 -11.66
CA ASN A 298 -9.20 -14.84 -11.09
C ASN A 298 -9.12 -14.79 -9.56
N ARG A 299 -9.06 -13.60 -8.96
CA ARG A 299 -8.82 -13.42 -7.51
C ARG A 299 -9.77 -12.45 -6.82
N ALA A 300 -10.49 -11.63 -7.58
CA ALA A 300 -11.48 -10.69 -7.04
C ALA A 300 -12.56 -11.41 -6.22
N PRO A 301 -12.98 -10.88 -5.05
CA PRO A 301 -14.16 -11.37 -4.36
C PRO A 301 -15.44 -11.02 -5.15
N VAL A 302 -16.55 -11.69 -4.84
CA VAL A 302 -17.82 -11.54 -5.57
C VAL A 302 -18.29 -10.09 -5.56
N GLU A 303 -18.13 -9.39 -4.43
CA GLU A 303 -18.46 -7.98 -4.23
C GLU A 303 -17.72 -7.08 -5.22
N VAL A 304 -16.46 -7.39 -5.53
CA VAL A 304 -15.67 -6.63 -6.52
C VAL A 304 -16.07 -7.00 -7.95
N LEU A 305 -16.40 -8.27 -8.21
CA LEU A 305 -16.89 -8.71 -9.52
C LEU A 305 -18.23 -8.07 -9.89
N ARG A 306 -19.13 -7.87 -8.91
CA ARG A 306 -20.41 -7.16 -9.08
C ARG A 306 -20.23 -5.70 -9.51
N ALA A 307 -19.07 -5.11 -9.21
CA ALA A 307 -18.74 -3.75 -9.62
C ALA A 307 -18.34 -3.65 -11.10
N LEU A 308 -18.18 -4.76 -11.82
CA LEU A 308 -17.91 -4.74 -13.26
C LEU A 308 -19.16 -4.26 -14.04
N PRO A 309 -19.00 -3.30 -14.97
CA PRO A 309 -20.12 -2.79 -15.75
C PRO A 309 -20.84 -3.89 -16.54
N GLY A 310 -22.16 -4.01 -16.33
CA GLY A 310 -23.01 -4.94 -17.07
C GLY A 310 -22.90 -6.40 -16.63
N VAL A 311 -22.21 -6.70 -15.53
CA VAL A 311 -22.18 -8.03 -14.90
C VAL A 311 -23.30 -8.11 -13.85
N THR A 312 -24.12 -9.18 -13.90
CA THR A 312 -25.17 -9.39 -12.90
C THR A 312 -24.61 -10.04 -11.62
N PRO A 313 -25.32 -9.96 -10.48
CA PRO A 313 -24.91 -10.65 -9.25
C PRO A 313 -24.70 -12.16 -9.45
N GLU A 314 -25.56 -12.79 -10.24
CA GLU A 314 -25.49 -14.22 -10.55
C GLU A 314 -24.24 -14.53 -11.41
N GLN A 315 -23.95 -13.71 -12.42
CA GLN A 315 -22.73 -13.86 -13.22
C GLN A 315 -21.46 -13.68 -12.37
N ALA A 316 -21.46 -12.74 -11.42
CA ALA A 316 -20.33 -12.52 -10.53
C ALA A 316 -20.08 -13.74 -9.61
N GLU A 317 -21.14 -14.35 -9.09
CA GLU A 317 -21.06 -15.58 -8.30
C GLU A 317 -20.57 -16.76 -9.15
N GLU A 318 -21.10 -16.92 -10.36
CA GLU A 318 -20.71 -17.98 -11.29
C GLU A 318 -19.25 -17.87 -11.74
N ILE A 319 -18.73 -16.64 -11.94
CA ILE A 319 -17.30 -16.39 -12.19
C ILE A 319 -16.46 -16.85 -10.98
N ALA A 320 -16.86 -16.47 -9.77
CA ALA A 320 -16.11 -16.81 -8.56
C ALA A 320 -16.10 -18.31 -8.25
N GLU A 321 -17.20 -19.02 -8.57
CA GLU A 321 -17.33 -20.46 -8.42
C GLU A 321 -16.53 -21.21 -9.50
N THR A 322 -16.73 -20.86 -10.77
CA THR A 322 -16.17 -21.59 -11.93
C THR A 322 -14.65 -21.56 -11.95
N ARG A 323 -14.03 -20.42 -11.61
CA ARG A 323 -12.57 -20.24 -11.70
C ARG A 323 -11.76 -21.26 -10.88
N GLY A 324 -12.32 -21.84 -9.81
CA GLY A 324 -11.64 -22.84 -8.99
C GLY A 324 -11.46 -24.20 -9.67
N GLY A 325 -12.27 -24.49 -10.69
CA GLY A 325 -12.22 -25.74 -11.45
C GLY A 325 -11.42 -25.66 -12.76
N LEU A 326 -11.00 -24.47 -13.17
CA LEU A 326 -10.31 -24.24 -14.45
C LEU A 326 -8.80 -24.46 -14.33
N ASP A 327 -8.18 -24.84 -15.44
CA ASP A 327 -6.72 -24.93 -15.51
C ASP A 327 -6.06 -23.56 -15.67
N GLY A 328 -4.75 -23.51 -15.40
CA GLY A 328 -3.99 -22.27 -15.46
C GLY A 328 -3.86 -21.69 -16.87
N GLU A 329 -4.06 -22.47 -17.93
CA GLU A 329 -4.01 -21.99 -19.31
C GLU A 329 -5.29 -21.23 -19.66
N THR A 330 -6.44 -21.79 -19.29
CA THR A 330 -7.76 -21.15 -19.45
C THR A 330 -7.84 -19.88 -18.62
N LEU A 331 -7.39 -19.92 -17.36
CA LEU A 331 -7.36 -18.75 -16.48
C LEU A 331 -6.38 -17.65 -16.92
N ALA A 332 -5.45 -17.93 -17.85
CA ALA A 332 -4.47 -16.94 -18.30
C ALA A 332 -5.08 -15.82 -19.17
N THR A 333 -6.29 -16.01 -19.70
CA THR A 333 -6.95 -15.05 -20.61
C THR A 333 -8.18 -14.40 -19.99
N VAL A 334 -8.35 -13.08 -20.17
CA VAL A 334 -9.56 -12.38 -19.72
C VAL A 334 -10.82 -12.83 -20.49
N ALA A 335 -10.68 -13.60 -21.56
CA ALA A 335 -11.79 -14.13 -22.34
C ALA A 335 -12.44 -15.38 -21.72
N TRP A 336 -11.84 -15.98 -20.69
CA TRP A 336 -12.34 -17.25 -20.13
C TRP A 336 -13.81 -17.20 -19.69
N PRO A 337 -14.36 -16.10 -19.12
CA PRO A 337 -15.79 -16.07 -18.79
C PRO A 337 -16.72 -16.13 -20.01
N ALA A 338 -16.25 -15.71 -21.19
CA ALA A 338 -17.00 -15.90 -22.43
C ALA A 338 -16.83 -17.30 -23.02
N ILE A 339 -15.67 -17.93 -22.81
CA ILE A 339 -15.41 -19.31 -23.23
C ILE A 339 -16.29 -20.28 -22.42
N GLU A 340 -16.44 -20.04 -21.11
CA GLU A 340 -17.32 -20.78 -20.21
C GLU A 340 -18.80 -20.35 -20.31
N GLU A 341 -19.15 -19.51 -21.28
CA GLU A 341 -20.53 -19.05 -21.54
C GLU A 341 -21.21 -18.29 -20.38
N ILE A 342 -20.44 -17.81 -19.39
CA ILE A 342 -20.94 -17.03 -18.26
C ILE A 342 -21.28 -15.59 -18.69
N LEU A 343 -20.40 -14.99 -19.51
CA LEU A 343 -20.56 -13.65 -20.07
C LEU A 343 -20.77 -13.73 -21.58
N ALA A 344 -21.80 -13.05 -22.09
CA ALA A 344 -22.04 -12.97 -23.51
C ALA A 344 -20.92 -12.15 -24.20
N PRO A 345 -20.48 -12.53 -25.42
CA PRO A 345 -19.43 -11.83 -26.15
C PRO A 345 -19.68 -10.32 -26.31
N GLU A 346 -20.93 -9.90 -26.47
CA GLU A 346 -21.32 -8.50 -26.64
C GLU A 346 -21.06 -7.67 -25.39
N GLN A 347 -21.08 -8.26 -24.19
CA GLN A 347 -20.80 -7.55 -22.94
C GLN A 347 -19.35 -7.02 -22.91
N TYR A 348 -18.41 -7.71 -23.59
CA TYR A 348 -16.99 -7.34 -23.61
C TYR A 348 -16.67 -6.00 -24.27
N GLU A 349 -17.56 -5.46 -25.10
CA GLU A 349 -17.39 -4.09 -25.60
C GLU A 349 -17.43 -3.04 -24.48
N THR A 350 -18.04 -3.36 -23.33
CA THR A 350 -18.09 -2.47 -22.16
C THR A 350 -17.12 -2.89 -21.06
N LEU A 351 -17.00 -4.20 -20.79
CA LEU A 351 -16.21 -4.70 -19.65
C LEU A 351 -14.77 -5.12 -19.99
N GLY A 352 -14.44 -5.37 -21.26
CA GLY A 352 -13.17 -6.00 -21.63
C GLY A 352 -11.93 -5.21 -21.19
N GLY A 353 -11.98 -3.87 -21.30
CA GLY A 353 -10.92 -2.98 -20.82
C GLY A 353 -10.83 -2.83 -19.29
N ARG A 354 -11.79 -3.40 -18.54
CA ARG A 354 -11.87 -3.34 -17.08
C ARG A 354 -11.37 -4.61 -16.39
N MET A 355 -11.00 -5.65 -17.15
CA MET A 355 -10.58 -6.93 -16.62
C MET A 355 -9.09 -7.19 -16.86
N THR A 356 -8.50 -7.97 -15.96
CA THR A 356 -7.19 -8.58 -16.08
C THR A 356 -7.22 -9.97 -15.42
N THR A 357 -6.18 -10.77 -15.60
CA THR A 357 -6.01 -12.11 -15.00
C THR A 357 -4.81 -12.17 -14.04
N ARG A 358 -4.22 -11.01 -13.76
CA ARG A 358 -2.96 -10.86 -13.04
C ARG A 358 -2.93 -9.59 -12.22
N SER A 359 -2.02 -9.56 -11.25
CA SER A 359 -1.73 -8.37 -10.46
C SER A 359 -0.23 -8.10 -10.44
N TRP A 360 0.16 -6.84 -10.50
CA TRP A 360 1.56 -6.43 -10.42
C TRP A 360 1.90 -5.75 -9.10
N VAL A 361 0.91 -5.61 -8.24
CA VAL A 361 1.04 -4.91 -6.98
C VAL A 361 0.42 -5.77 -5.91
N TYR A 362 1.18 -6.02 -4.85
CA TYR A 362 0.81 -6.99 -3.83
C TYR A 362 0.92 -6.37 -2.45
N ARG A 363 -0.06 -6.68 -1.59
CA ARG A 363 -0.06 -6.31 -0.18
C ARG A 363 0.35 -7.48 0.68
N VAL A 364 1.19 -7.19 1.67
CA VAL A 364 1.57 -8.11 2.73
C VAL A 364 1.42 -7.42 4.08
N ARG A 365 1.09 -8.21 5.10
CA ARG A 365 1.18 -7.81 6.50
C ARG A 365 2.14 -8.74 7.20
N LEU A 366 3.02 -8.19 8.03
CA LEU A 366 4.01 -8.97 8.76
C LEU A 366 4.15 -8.53 10.21
N ALA A 367 4.41 -9.50 11.07
CA ALA A 367 4.90 -9.32 12.42
C ALA A 367 6.39 -9.60 12.45
N ALA A 368 7.17 -8.73 13.09
CA ALA A 368 8.62 -8.88 13.21
C ALA A 368 9.04 -8.72 14.66
N GLY A 369 9.95 -9.57 15.12
CA GLY A 369 10.51 -9.51 16.46
C GLY A 369 11.65 -10.50 16.66
N GLU A 370 12.21 -10.51 17.86
CA GLU A 370 13.24 -11.47 18.25
C GLU A 370 12.67 -12.59 19.11
N MET A 371 13.28 -13.77 19.05
CA MET A 371 12.95 -14.91 19.92
C MET A 371 14.21 -15.72 20.24
N SER A 372 14.10 -16.77 21.07
CA SER A 372 15.21 -17.70 21.32
C SER A 372 15.52 -18.51 20.07
N MET A 373 16.78 -18.89 19.86
CA MET A 373 17.13 -19.85 18.80
C MET A 373 16.60 -21.26 19.06
N ASP A 374 16.36 -21.61 20.33
CA ASP A 374 15.84 -22.93 20.72
C ASP A 374 14.32 -23.05 20.50
N ASP A 375 13.64 -21.93 20.24
CA ASP A 375 12.20 -21.87 20.07
C ASP A 375 11.82 -22.07 18.59
N ASP A 376 10.61 -22.58 18.36
CA ASP A 376 10.04 -22.77 17.03
C ASP A 376 9.66 -21.42 16.38
N PRO A 377 10.26 -21.03 15.23
CA PRO A 377 10.01 -19.75 14.59
C PRO A 377 8.58 -19.56 14.09
N GLU A 378 7.81 -20.62 13.89
CA GLU A 378 6.41 -20.55 13.48
C GLU A 378 5.49 -20.14 14.62
N THR A 379 5.74 -20.68 15.82
CA THR A 379 4.76 -20.69 16.89
C THR A 379 5.17 -19.92 18.13
N ALA A 380 6.47 -19.72 18.37
CA ALA A 380 6.94 -19.13 19.63
C ALA A 380 6.55 -17.65 19.81
N PRO A 381 6.42 -17.14 21.04
CA PRO A 381 6.15 -15.72 21.25
C PRO A 381 7.28 -14.82 20.72
N LEU A 382 6.94 -13.73 20.05
CA LEU A 382 7.91 -12.70 19.65
C LEU A 382 8.15 -11.70 20.79
N VAL A 383 9.41 -11.29 20.98
CA VAL A 383 9.80 -10.24 21.94
C VAL A 383 9.72 -8.87 21.28
N ASP A 384 9.07 -7.92 21.95
CA ASP A 384 8.82 -6.55 21.48
C ASP A 384 8.40 -6.48 19.99
N PRO A 385 7.38 -7.24 19.57
CA PRO A 385 7.02 -7.33 18.16
C PRO A 385 6.50 -6.01 17.62
N VAL A 386 6.76 -5.78 16.34
CA VAL A 386 6.13 -4.72 15.55
C VAL A 386 5.35 -5.32 14.40
N VAL A 387 4.25 -4.69 14.02
CA VAL A 387 3.43 -5.11 12.89
C VAL A 387 3.50 -4.07 11.79
N TYR A 388 3.80 -4.50 10.58
CA TYR A 388 3.91 -3.64 9.40
C TYR A 388 2.98 -4.14 8.30
N GLU A 389 2.44 -3.20 7.55
CA GLU A 389 1.78 -3.47 6.27
C GLU A 389 2.59 -2.79 5.16
N ALA A 390 2.84 -3.54 4.09
CA ALA A 390 3.59 -3.08 2.95
C ALA A 390 2.85 -3.39 1.65
N VAL A 391 2.99 -2.50 0.67
CA VAL A 391 2.57 -2.74 -0.71
C VAL A 391 3.82 -2.76 -1.57
N VAL A 392 4.04 -3.88 -2.25
CA VAL A 392 5.14 -4.11 -3.18
C VAL A 392 4.62 -3.94 -4.60
N ASP A 393 5.29 -3.11 -5.38
CA ASP A 393 4.96 -2.77 -6.76
C ASP A 393 6.03 -3.32 -7.69
N LEU A 394 5.60 -4.16 -8.64
CA LEU A 394 6.42 -4.84 -9.63
C LEU A 394 6.24 -4.28 -11.05
N VAL A 395 5.50 -3.17 -11.22
CA VAL A 395 5.15 -2.62 -12.54
C VAL A 395 6.39 -2.15 -13.31
N ASP A 396 7.33 -1.52 -12.63
CA ASP A 396 8.64 -1.17 -13.18
C ASP A 396 9.60 -2.37 -13.14
N PRO A 397 10.57 -2.50 -14.05
CA PRO A 397 11.57 -3.59 -14.05
C PRO A 397 12.38 -3.75 -12.76
N THR A 398 12.32 -2.77 -11.85
CA THR A 398 12.88 -2.87 -10.52
C THR A 398 11.74 -2.74 -9.53
N ALA A 399 11.50 -3.80 -8.76
CA ALA A 399 10.49 -3.80 -7.72
C ALA A 399 10.72 -2.67 -6.70
N ARG A 400 9.62 -2.09 -6.20
CA ARG A 400 9.64 -0.97 -5.26
C ARG A 400 8.60 -1.14 -4.16
N ILE A 401 8.85 -0.52 -3.01
CA ILE A 401 7.88 -0.43 -1.93
C ILE A 401 7.01 0.80 -2.21
N ALA A 402 5.76 0.58 -2.59
CA ALA A 402 4.80 1.66 -2.89
C ALA A 402 4.20 2.27 -1.61
N TYR A 403 4.07 1.46 -0.56
CA TYR A 403 3.50 1.86 0.71
C TYR A 403 4.12 1.05 1.85
N LEU A 404 4.34 1.70 2.99
CA LEU A 404 4.80 1.07 4.21
C LEU A 404 4.19 1.79 5.41
N ARG A 405 3.51 1.05 6.28
CA ARG A 405 2.92 1.60 7.50
C ARG A 405 3.12 0.65 8.68
N GLU A 406 3.56 1.21 9.80
CA GLU A 406 3.55 0.51 11.09
C GLU A 406 2.11 0.48 11.61
N LEU A 407 1.61 -0.72 11.85
CA LEU A 407 0.27 -0.98 12.36
C LEU A 407 0.26 -1.39 13.82
N THR A 408 1.40 -1.55 14.50
CA THR A 408 1.54 -2.10 15.86
C THR A 408 0.47 -1.63 16.87
N LEU A 409 0.03 -0.36 16.81
CA LEU A 409 -0.94 0.23 17.73
C LEU A 409 -2.38 0.32 17.18
N LEU A 410 -2.64 -0.14 15.96
CA LEU A 410 -3.97 -0.05 15.34
C LEU A 410 -5.06 -0.77 16.16
N PRO A 411 -4.88 -1.97 16.74
CA PRO A 411 -5.93 -2.64 17.50
C PRO A 411 -6.25 -1.86 18.78
N VAL A 412 -5.23 -1.27 19.41
CA VAL A 412 -5.40 -0.39 20.57
C VAL A 412 -6.17 0.88 20.18
N ALA A 413 -5.80 1.51 19.07
CA ALA A 413 -6.49 2.70 18.58
C ALA A 413 -7.95 2.40 18.21
N ALA A 414 -8.20 1.29 17.52
CA ALA A 414 -9.53 0.83 17.15
C ALA A 414 -10.39 0.54 18.39
N ALA A 415 -9.85 -0.15 19.38
CA ALA A 415 -10.53 -0.39 20.65
C ALA A 415 -10.85 0.92 21.40
N LEU A 416 -9.92 1.89 21.42
CA LEU A 416 -10.18 3.19 22.05
C LEU A 416 -11.31 3.96 21.35
N VAL A 417 -11.39 3.91 20.02
CA VAL A 417 -12.47 4.54 19.25
C VAL A 417 -13.81 3.85 19.53
N ALA A 418 -13.85 2.52 19.56
CA ALA A 418 -15.07 1.76 19.87
C ALA A 418 -15.63 2.03 21.29
N HIS A 419 -14.78 2.47 22.22
CA HIS A 419 -15.16 2.80 23.60
C HIS A 419 -15.27 4.31 23.86
N ALA A 420 -15.00 5.15 22.86
CA ALA A 420 -15.25 6.58 22.98
C ALA A 420 -16.76 6.79 22.81
N ASP A 421 -17.43 7.33 23.83
CA ASP A 421 -18.81 7.80 23.66
C ASP A 421 -18.83 8.80 22.50
N PRO A 422 -19.82 8.74 21.60
CA PRO A 422 -19.98 9.76 20.58
C PRO A 422 -20.05 11.10 21.30
N VAL A 423 -19.13 12.00 20.98
CA VAL A 423 -19.24 13.39 21.41
C VAL A 423 -20.50 13.90 20.71
N ASP A 424 -21.57 14.12 21.47
CA ASP A 424 -22.74 14.83 20.98
C ASP A 424 -22.27 16.23 20.58
N ASP A 425 -22.13 16.48 19.27
CA ASP A 425 -21.91 17.82 18.71
C ASP A 425 -23.09 18.79 19.03
N ASP A 426 -24.14 18.31 19.70
CA ASP A 426 -25.26 19.09 20.21
C ASP A 426 -24.97 19.78 21.57
N ASP A 427 -23.84 19.47 22.23
CA ASP A 427 -23.44 20.05 23.52
C ASP A 427 -22.32 21.10 23.42
N ASP A 428 -21.99 21.55 22.20
CA ASP A 428 -21.26 22.81 22.06
C ASP A 428 -22.20 23.92 22.55
N PRO A 429 -21.90 24.59 23.69
CA PRO A 429 -22.73 25.70 24.13
C PRO A 429 -22.75 26.71 22.97
N PRO A 430 -23.91 27.22 22.57
CA PRO A 430 -23.98 28.19 21.49
C PRO A 430 -22.97 29.28 21.81
N LEU A 431 -22.04 29.52 20.88
CA LEU A 431 -21.14 30.67 20.96
C LEU A 431 -22.05 31.86 21.24
N GLU A 432 -21.93 32.42 22.45
CA GLU A 432 -22.71 33.58 22.84
C GLU A 432 -22.46 34.62 21.74
N ASP A 433 -23.54 34.98 21.02
CA ASP A 433 -23.50 36.05 20.05
C ASP A 433 -22.95 37.28 20.77
N ASP A 434 -21.69 37.60 20.48
CA ASP A 434 -21.08 38.84 20.94
C ASP A 434 -22.03 39.96 20.51
N PRO A 435 -22.58 40.75 21.46
CA PRO A 435 -23.62 41.72 21.13
C PRO A 435 -23.04 42.69 20.10
N ALA A 436 -23.70 42.76 18.94
CA ALA A 436 -23.32 43.63 17.85
C ALA A 436 -23.03 45.05 18.37
N PRO A 437 -21.93 45.69 17.97
CA PRO A 437 -21.59 47.02 18.46
C PRO A 437 -22.69 48.00 18.03
N ALA A 438 -23.22 48.74 19.00
CA ALA A 438 -24.24 49.75 18.77
C ALA A 438 -23.76 50.78 17.73
N PRO A 439 -24.60 51.19 16.77
CA PRO A 439 -24.20 52.16 15.77
C PRO A 439 -24.19 53.55 16.41
N GLY A 440 -23.01 54.16 16.48
CA GLY A 440 -22.84 55.58 16.74
C GLY A 440 -22.11 55.89 18.04
N ALA A 441 -20.79 55.92 17.97
CA ALA A 441 -19.98 56.87 18.71
C ALA A 441 -18.66 57.07 17.95
N ASP A 442 -18.41 58.33 17.64
CA ASP A 442 -17.36 58.85 16.78
C ASP A 442 -15.95 58.32 17.10
N ASP A 443 -15.18 58.05 16.04
CA ASP A 443 -13.72 58.01 16.08
C ASP A 443 -13.17 59.36 16.59
N PRO A 444 -12.17 59.32 17.49
CA PRO A 444 -11.07 60.24 17.37
C PRO A 444 -9.77 59.51 17.02
N ALA A 445 -9.09 60.10 16.04
CA ALA A 445 -7.79 59.78 15.48
C ALA A 445 -6.66 59.60 16.55
N PRO A 446 -5.54 58.97 16.17
CA PRO A 446 -4.54 58.49 17.12
C PRO A 446 -3.66 59.63 17.62
N THR A 447 -3.43 59.67 18.94
CA THR A 447 -2.36 60.45 19.55
C THR A 447 -1.20 59.56 19.97
N THR A 448 -0.03 60.07 19.63
CA THR A 448 1.33 59.58 19.79
C THR A 448 1.84 59.51 21.23
N GLU A 449 2.87 58.67 21.39
CA GLU A 449 4.03 58.79 22.28
C GLU A 449 4.00 58.26 23.74
N ASP A 450 4.91 57.28 23.93
CA ASP A 450 5.92 57.10 24.99
C ASP A 450 5.50 57.09 26.48
N THR A 451 5.90 56.06 27.22
CA THR A 451 7.24 55.97 27.86
C THR A 451 7.32 54.76 28.84
N VAL A 452 8.28 53.87 28.58
CA VAL A 452 9.21 53.10 29.46
C VAL A 452 8.84 52.70 30.90
N THR A 453 9.14 51.42 31.19
CA THR A 453 9.80 50.77 32.37
C THR A 453 8.95 49.59 32.87
N GLY A 454 9.43 48.36 33.11
CA GLY A 454 10.76 47.78 33.21
C GLY A 454 10.67 46.57 34.18
N ARG A 455 11.39 45.47 33.85
CA ARG A 455 11.73 44.25 34.63
C ARG A 455 11.28 42.97 33.89
N ASP A 456 12.19 42.27 33.21
CA ASP A 456 13.29 41.41 33.67
C ASP A 456 12.85 39.94 33.81
N MET A 457 13.16 39.16 32.77
CA MET A 457 13.26 37.70 32.77
C MET A 457 14.65 37.35 32.23
N PRO A 458 15.47 36.56 32.95
CA PRO A 458 16.80 36.20 32.45
C PRO A 458 16.74 34.97 31.55
N SER A 459 17.29 35.11 30.35
CA SER A 459 17.72 34.03 29.46
C SER A 459 19.23 33.82 29.60
N SER A 460 19.63 32.59 29.89
CA SER A 460 20.96 32.03 29.70
C SER A 460 20.71 30.54 29.43
N PHE A 461 21.17 29.93 28.35
CA PHE A 461 22.58 29.71 28.04
C PHE A 461 22.80 29.60 26.53
N ALA A 462 23.76 30.37 26.04
CA ALA A 462 24.55 30.02 24.86
C ALA A 462 26.03 30.32 25.15
N THR A 463 26.85 29.54 24.45
CA THR A 463 28.26 29.74 24.09
C THR A 463 29.38 29.26 25.01
N GLY A 464 30.23 28.43 24.40
CA GLY A 464 31.55 28.03 24.86
C GLY A 464 32.32 27.34 23.74
N GLY A 465 32.45 28.02 22.59
CA GLY A 465 33.40 27.64 21.54
C GLY A 465 34.82 28.01 21.96
N ARG A 466 35.77 27.11 21.72
CA ARG A 466 37.19 27.38 21.97
C ARG A 466 38.00 26.80 20.81
N GLU A 467 38.59 27.71 20.03
CA GLU A 467 39.65 27.44 19.07
C GLU A 467 40.87 26.84 19.79
N LEU A 468 41.52 25.87 19.15
CA LEU A 468 42.92 25.54 19.42
C LEU A 468 43.62 25.07 18.15
N ASP A 469 44.85 25.56 18.08
CA ASP A 469 45.71 25.78 16.94
C ASP A 469 46.35 24.50 16.38
N SER A 470 46.75 24.65 15.12
CA SER A 470 47.48 23.74 14.26
C SER A 470 48.84 23.28 14.80
N ARG A 471 49.13 21.97 14.66
CA ARG A 471 50.50 21.47 14.47
C ARG A 471 50.49 20.10 13.81
N ALA A 472 51.37 19.97 12.83
CA ALA A 472 51.62 18.81 11.98
C ALA A 472 52.02 17.56 12.76
N ASP A 473 51.64 16.38 12.25
CA ASP A 473 52.55 15.27 11.97
C ASP A 473 51.82 14.21 11.10
N ASP A 474 52.45 13.88 9.97
CA ASP A 474 52.15 12.75 9.08
C ASP A 474 52.30 11.41 9.83
N PRO A 475 51.58 10.34 9.42
CA PRO A 475 52.29 9.34 8.63
C PRO A 475 51.49 8.65 7.52
N ASP A 476 52.20 8.48 6.40
CA ASP A 476 52.20 7.47 5.33
C ASP A 476 50.92 6.72 4.89
N PRO A 477 50.67 6.65 3.56
CA PRO A 477 49.58 5.87 2.98
C PRO A 477 49.97 4.39 2.82
N ILE A 478 49.09 3.50 3.24
CA ILE A 478 49.21 2.06 2.99
C ILE A 478 48.80 1.78 1.54
N ASP A 479 49.77 1.29 0.79
CA ASP A 479 49.69 0.67 -0.52
C ASP A 479 48.94 -0.68 -0.44
N ALA A 480 47.90 -0.84 -1.26
CA ALA A 480 47.30 -2.12 -1.54
C ALA A 480 46.76 -2.13 -2.98
N THR A 481 47.69 -2.40 -3.90
CA THR A 481 47.43 -2.97 -5.21
C THR A 481 46.56 -4.22 -5.11
N ALA A 482 45.35 -4.19 -5.68
CA ALA A 482 44.62 -5.39 -6.07
C ALA A 482 44.03 -5.16 -7.46
N THR A 483 44.78 -5.65 -8.44
CA THR A 483 44.41 -5.77 -9.85
C THR A 483 43.33 -6.85 -9.98
N GLU A 484 42.08 -6.46 -10.19
CA GLU A 484 41.07 -7.37 -10.75
C GLU A 484 40.86 -7.08 -12.24
N THR A 485 41.22 -8.09 -13.02
CA THR A 485 41.15 -8.19 -14.47
C THR A 485 39.71 -7.99 -14.97
N ARG A 486 39.44 -6.83 -15.56
CA ARG A 486 38.20 -6.56 -16.29
C ARG A 486 38.30 -7.17 -17.70
N ALA A 487 37.46 -8.16 -18.00
CA ALA A 487 37.33 -8.71 -19.34
C ALA A 487 36.83 -7.64 -20.34
N PRO A 488 37.27 -7.65 -21.61
CA PRO A 488 36.92 -6.63 -22.58
C PRO A 488 35.45 -6.76 -23.01
N VAL A 489 34.73 -5.64 -22.92
CA VAL A 489 33.38 -5.47 -23.48
C VAL A 489 33.50 -5.33 -24.99
N THR A 490 32.94 -6.28 -25.73
CA THR A 490 32.76 -6.22 -27.18
C THR A 490 31.82 -5.05 -27.54
N PRO A 491 32.15 -4.19 -28.51
CA PRO A 491 31.26 -3.09 -28.91
C PRO A 491 29.99 -3.64 -29.58
N ALA A 492 28.86 -3.07 -29.19
CA ALA A 492 27.52 -3.40 -29.68
C ALA A 492 27.34 -3.08 -31.18
N SER A 493 26.57 -3.93 -31.86
CA SER A 493 26.06 -3.72 -33.22
C SER A 493 25.18 -2.46 -33.34
N PRO A 494 25.08 -1.80 -34.51
CA PRO A 494 24.50 -0.46 -34.64
C PRO A 494 22.96 -0.38 -34.73
N ASP A 495 22.21 -1.47 -34.56
CA ASP A 495 20.77 -1.51 -34.90
C ASP A 495 19.80 -1.49 -33.69
N THR A 496 20.14 -0.77 -32.63
CA THR A 496 19.18 -0.51 -31.53
C THR A 496 18.56 0.88 -31.69
N PRO A 497 17.25 1.02 -31.96
CA PRO A 497 16.61 2.32 -31.94
C PRO A 497 16.67 2.89 -30.53
N ALA A 498 17.07 4.16 -30.43
CA ALA A 498 17.22 4.89 -29.18
C ALA A 498 15.95 4.80 -28.31
N SER A 499 16.11 4.33 -27.07
CA SER A 499 15.03 4.39 -26.08
C SER A 499 14.52 5.83 -25.95
N PRO A 500 13.20 6.07 -26.05
CA PRO A 500 12.67 7.39 -25.76
C PRO A 500 12.95 7.74 -24.29
N ALA A 501 13.31 9.01 -24.06
CA ALA A 501 13.75 9.53 -22.78
C ALA A 501 12.80 9.13 -21.64
N ARG A 502 13.36 8.45 -20.64
CA ARG A 502 12.70 8.08 -19.37
C ARG A 502 12.09 9.32 -18.71
N ARG A 503 10.77 9.50 -18.79
CA ARG A 503 10.04 10.35 -17.85
C ARG A 503 10.02 9.62 -16.51
N ARG A 504 10.72 10.19 -15.52
CA ARG A 504 10.58 9.82 -14.11
C ARG A 504 9.11 9.90 -13.72
N VAL A 505 8.46 8.75 -13.54
CA VAL A 505 7.23 8.67 -12.76
C VAL A 505 7.66 8.82 -11.30
N GLY A 506 7.22 9.88 -10.63
CA GLY A 506 7.59 10.15 -9.22
C GLY A 506 8.07 11.57 -8.88
N ARG A 507 7.88 12.58 -9.74
CA ARG A 507 7.93 13.98 -9.28
C ARG A 507 6.68 14.75 -9.69
N TRP A 508 5.70 14.74 -8.79
CA TRP A 508 4.59 15.69 -8.76
C TRP A 508 5.16 17.11 -8.80
N GLN A 509 4.86 17.89 -9.85
CA GLN A 509 5.14 19.32 -9.88
C GLN A 509 3.87 20.07 -9.51
N GLY A 510 3.90 20.78 -8.38
CA GLY A 510 2.84 21.69 -7.95
C GLY A 510 2.56 22.77 -9.00
N GLY A 511 1.27 23.06 -9.18
CA GLY A 511 0.77 24.00 -10.16
C GLY A 511 1.38 25.39 -10.00
N ARG A 512 1.94 25.93 -11.08
CA ARG A 512 2.18 27.37 -11.23
C ARG A 512 0.93 28.02 -11.80
N SER A 513 0.31 28.88 -11.00
CA SER A 513 -0.73 29.81 -11.43
C SER A 513 -0.19 30.74 -12.53
N ARG A 514 -0.90 30.81 -13.66
CA ARG A 514 -0.77 31.92 -14.61
C ARG A 514 -1.83 32.95 -14.26
N ARG A 515 -1.40 34.09 -13.72
CA ARG A 515 -2.21 35.32 -13.70
C ARG A 515 -2.42 35.78 -15.15
N ARG A 516 -3.66 36.14 -15.47
CA ARG A 516 -3.94 37.23 -16.42
C ARG A 516 -3.92 38.54 -15.66
#